data_AF-A0A8T4SUS2-F1
#
_entry.id   AF-A0A8T4SUS2-F1
#
_cell.length_a   1.000
_cell.length_b   1.000
_cell.length_c   1.000
_cell.angle_alpha   90.00
_cell.angle_beta   90.00
_cell.angle_gamma   90.00
#
_symmetry.space_group_name_H-M   'P 1'
#
loop_
_entity.id
_entity.type
_entity.pdbx_description
1 polymer ?
#
loop_
_entity_poly.entity_id
_entity_poly.type
_entity_poly.pdbx_seq_one_letter_code
_entity_poly.pdbx_strand_id
1 'polypeptide(L)'
;MNHEKIVPDTSVIIEGLVTAKIESGELKPKEILIHEAVLAELEHQANEDKAIGFIGLEELKKLRKLCDARDITMRFSMIHILAYDEDATLVTADKIQARVAETKGIPLLFYKIAQQRRTLKLESYFDDTTMSAHLREKNWAFAKRGRPGAWTFDQVSKELLSRDDIQEISTEIIEEASTRDDGFIEIERPGSTIVQ
;
A
#
# COMPACT_ATOMS: atom_id res chain seq x y z
N MET A 1 21.70 -15.10 4.06
CA MET A 1 22.44 -13.88 3.70
C MET A 1 21.91 -12.78 4.60
N ASN A 2 22.77 -12.11 5.36
CA ASN A 2 22.34 -11.00 6.23
C ASN A 2 22.20 -9.77 5.33
N HIS A 3 20.96 -9.39 5.00
CA HIS A 3 20.69 -8.14 4.29
C HIS A 3 20.75 -6.99 5.30
N GLU A 4 21.96 -6.64 5.76
CA GLU A 4 22.14 -5.62 6.81
C GLU A 4 21.70 -4.23 6.34
N LYS A 5 21.81 -3.95 5.04
CA LYS A 5 21.40 -2.69 4.41
C LYS A 5 20.48 -2.98 3.22
N ILE A 6 19.30 -2.34 3.20
CA ILE A 6 18.30 -2.53 2.15
C ILE A 6 17.88 -1.21 1.52
N VAL A 7 17.48 -1.27 0.24
CA VAL A 7 16.92 -0.17 -0.53
C VAL A 7 15.56 -0.61 -1.06
N PRO A 8 14.44 -0.26 -0.40
CA PRO A 8 13.12 -0.53 -0.93
C PRO A 8 12.75 0.45 -2.05
N ASP A 9 12.11 -0.07 -3.10
CA ASP A 9 11.51 0.75 -4.14
C ASP A 9 10.07 1.17 -3.80
N THR A 10 9.47 2.00 -4.65
CA THR A 10 8.10 2.50 -4.47
C THR A 10 7.08 1.36 -4.35
N SER A 11 7.25 0.25 -5.07
CA SER A 11 6.30 -0.88 -5.06
C SER A 11 6.19 -1.55 -3.69
N VAL A 12 7.31 -1.87 -3.04
CA VAL A 12 7.30 -2.54 -1.72
C VAL A 12 6.97 -1.59 -0.58
N ILE A 13 7.13 -0.28 -0.81
CA ILE A 13 6.70 0.76 0.12
C ILE A 13 5.18 0.88 0.07
N ILE A 14 4.57 1.03 -1.11
CA ILE A 14 3.11 1.16 -1.22
C ILE A 14 2.41 -0.08 -0.65
N GLU A 15 2.90 -1.28 -0.96
CA GLU A 15 2.31 -2.55 -0.53
C GLU A 15 2.57 -2.90 0.96
N GLY A 16 3.29 -2.04 1.71
CA GLY A 16 3.63 -2.27 3.12
C GLY A 16 4.47 -3.54 3.38
N LEU A 17 5.09 -4.11 2.34
CA LEU A 17 5.79 -5.39 2.43
C LEU A 17 7.04 -5.29 3.31
N VAL A 18 7.76 -4.17 3.25
CA VAL A 18 8.96 -3.96 4.07
C VAL A 18 8.60 -4.01 5.55
N THR A 19 7.56 -3.26 5.95
CA THR A 19 7.05 -3.22 7.32
C THR A 19 6.58 -4.60 7.79
N ALA A 20 5.72 -5.27 7.01
CA ALA A 20 5.19 -6.58 7.37
C ALA A 20 6.29 -7.64 7.53
N LYS A 21 7.34 -7.59 6.70
CA LYS A 21 8.48 -8.52 6.76
C LYS A 21 9.39 -8.25 7.96
N ILE A 22 9.55 -6.99 8.37
CA ILE A 22 10.26 -6.64 9.60
C ILE A 22 9.44 -7.07 10.82
N GLU A 23 8.13 -6.85 10.83
CA GLU A 23 7.23 -7.23 11.91
C GLU A 23 7.23 -8.75 12.16
N SER A 24 7.10 -9.54 11.09
CA SER A 24 7.15 -11.01 11.11
C SER A 24 8.55 -11.58 11.42
N GLY A 25 9.60 -10.75 11.35
CA GLY A 25 10.98 -11.15 11.63
C GLY A 25 11.67 -11.89 10.49
N GLU A 26 11.05 -11.96 9.30
CA GLU A 26 11.66 -12.50 8.08
C GLU A 26 12.78 -11.58 7.56
N LEU A 27 12.60 -10.26 7.71
CA LEU A 27 13.58 -9.24 7.34
C LEU A 27 14.12 -8.55 8.59
N LYS A 28 15.43 -8.52 8.76
CA LYS A 28 16.11 -7.90 9.92
C LYS A 28 17.24 -6.97 9.45
N PRO A 29 16.92 -5.87 8.77
CA PRO A 29 17.92 -4.93 8.31
C PRO A 29 18.44 -4.14 9.51
N LYS A 30 19.73 -3.78 9.50
CA LYS A 30 20.27 -2.75 10.39
C LYS A 30 20.00 -1.36 9.83
N GLU A 31 19.87 -1.27 8.51
CA GLU A 31 19.72 -0.02 7.80
C GLU A 31 18.76 -0.12 6.61
N ILE A 32 17.88 0.88 6.48
CA ILE A 32 16.97 1.09 5.35
C ILE A 32 17.29 2.43 4.69
N LEU A 33 17.61 2.37 3.40
CA LEU A 33 17.91 3.53 2.57
C LEU A 33 16.75 3.81 1.61
N ILE A 34 16.06 4.93 1.81
CA ILE A 34 15.00 5.39 0.89
C ILE A 34 15.61 6.35 -0.12
N HIS A 35 15.40 6.10 -1.41
CA HIS A 35 15.85 7.03 -2.44
C HIS A 35 14.97 8.29 -2.41
N GLU A 36 15.57 9.48 -2.45
CA GLU A 36 14.83 10.77 -2.39
C GLU A 36 13.79 10.91 -3.50
N ALA A 37 14.08 10.38 -4.70
CA ALA A 37 13.10 10.32 -5.79
C ALA A 37 11.81 9.55 -5.43
N VAL A 38 11.87 8.53 -4.57
CA VAL A 38 10.66 7.81 -4.11
C VAL A 38 9.81 8.72 -3.23
N LEU A 39 10.44 9.47 -2.32
CA LEU A 39 9.72 10.45 -1.50
C LEU A 39 9.12 11.56 -2.36
N ALA A 40 9.89 12.10 -3.30
CA ALA A 40 9.43 13.14 -4.22
C ALA A 40 8.30 12.67 -5.13
N GLU A 41 8.34 11.42 -5.60
CA GLU A 41 7.25 10.81 -6.36
C GLU A 41 5.98 10.73 -5.52
N LEU A 42 6.05 10.15 -4.32
CA LEU A 42 4.90 10.02 -3.42
C LEU A 42 4.33 11.37 -2.99
N GLU A 43 5.18 12.35 -2.70
CA GLU A 43 4.80 13.73 -2.40
C GLU A 43 4.08 14.38 -3.59
N HIS A 44 4.60 14.21 -4.81
CA HIS A 44 3.97 14.73 -6.02
C HIS A 44 2.58 14.12 -6.22
N GLN A 45 2.44 12.79 -6.12
CA GLN A 45 1.14 12.13 -6.24
C GLN A 45 0.17 12.61 -5.14
N ALA A 46 0.62 12.74 -3.89
CA ALA A 46 -0.21 13.20 -2.78
C ALA A 46 -0.66 14.66 -2.96
N ASN A 47 0.21 15.54 -3.47
CA ASN A 47 -0.13 16.93 -3.80
C ASN A 47 -1.13 17.04 -4.97
N GLU A 48 -1.24 16.01 -5.81
CA GLU A 48 -2.28 15.87 -6.84
C GLU A 48 -3.56 15.20 -6.30
N ASP A 49 -3.68 15.04 -4.99
CA ASP A 49 -4.77 14.37 -4.29
C ASP A 49 -4.97 12.90 -4.73
N LYS A 50 -3.91 12.24 -5.21
CA LYS A 50 -3.94 10.85 -5.63
C LYS A 50 -3.74 9.93 -4.44
N ALA A 51 -4.58 8.90 -4.37
CA ALA A 51 -4.67 8.06 -3.19
C ALA A 51 -3.38 7.25 -2.97
N ILE A 52 -2.72 6.83 -4.05
CA ILE A 52 -1.45 6.10 -4.00
C ILE A 52 -0.32 6.89 -3.33
N GLY A 53 -0.30 8.22 -3.50
CA GLY A 53 0.67 9.10 -2.84
C GLY A 53 0.47 9.12 -1.32
N PHE A 54 -0.78 9.26 -0.87
CA PHE A 54 -1.10 9.22 0.56
C PHE A 54 -0.80 7.87 1.19
N ILE A 55 -1.11 6.76 0.50
CA ILE A 55 -0.81 5.39 0.97
C ILE A 55 0.70 5.24 1.19
N GLY A 56 1.52 5.55 0.19
CA GLY A 56 2.97 5.42 0.31
C GLY A 56 3.58 6.31 1.40
N LEU A 57 3.09 7.55 1.57
CA LEU A 57 3.58 8.45 2.63
C LEU A 57 3.20 7.97 4.05
N GLU A 58 1.98 7.47 4.25
CA GLU A 58 1.58 6.91 5.55
C GLU A 58 2.36 5.61 5.85
N GLU A 59 2.64 4.79 4.84
CA GLU A 59 3.46 3.60 5.03
C GLU A 59 4.93 3.92 5.34
N LEU A 60 5.53 4.94 4.70
CA LEU A 60 6.86 5.45 5.08
C LEU A 60 6.90 5.96 6.53
N LYS A 61 5.84 6.62 6.99
CA LYS A 61 5.71 7.10 8.37
C LYS A 61 5.54 5.95 9.35
N LYS A 62 4.80 4.90 9.00
CA LYS A 62 4.69 3.66 9.79
C LYS A 62 6.06 2.96 9.88
N LEU A 63 6.76 2.84 8.75
CA LEU A 63 8.10 2.26 8.67
C LEU A 63 9.10 3.03 9.54
N ARG A 64 9.06 4.37 9.54
CA ARG A 64 9.89 5.21 10.42
C ARG A 64 9.69 4.87 11.89
N LYS A 65 8.43 4.82 12.35
CA LYS A 65 8.10 4.45 13.74
C LYS A 65 8.60 3.05 14.10
N LEU A 66 8.48 2.10 13.17
CA LEU A 66 8.98 0.74 13.37
C LEU A 66 10.51 0.72 13.49
N CYS A 67 11.20 1.52 12.67
CA CYS A 67 12.65 1.64 12.72
C CYS A 67 13.12 2.19 14.08
N ASP A 68 12.47 3.24 14.57
CA ASP A 68 12.77 3.83 15.88
C ASP A 68 12.54 2.82 17.03
N ALA A 69 11.50 1.99 16.91
CA ALA A 69 11.18 0.97 17.92
C ALA A 69 12.13 -0.24 17.92
N ARG A 70 12.82 -0.53 16.81
CA ARG A 70 13.68 -1.71 16.63
C ARG A 70 15.16 -1.38 16.44
N ASP A 71 15.55 -0.13 16.69
CA ASP A 71 16.93 0.37 16.52
C ASP A 71 17.48 0.13 15.10
N ILE A 72 16.62 0.36 14.10
CA ILE A 72 16.97 0.27 12.67
C ILE A 72 17.24 1.68 12.17
N THR A 73 18.36 1.89 11.48
CA THR A 73 18.68 3.20 10.90
C THR A 73 17.90 3.39 9.60
N MET A 74 17.11 4.47 9.50
CA MET A 74 16.43 4.84 8.25
C MET A 74 16.97 6.18 7.72
N ARG A 75 17.56 6.18 6.52
CA ARG A 75 18.15 7.36 5.87
C ARG A 75 17.53 7.60 4.48
N PHE A 76 17.53 8.86 4.07
CA PHE A 76 17.18 9.25 2.70
C PHE A 76 18.46 9.60 1.93
N SER A 77 18.53 9.26 0.65
CA SER A 77 19.72 9.50 -0.18
C SER A 77 19.37 9.81 -1.64
N MET A 78 20.15 10.68 -2.26
CA MET A 78 20.03 11.09 -3.67
C MET A 78 20.88 10.25 -4.63
N ILE A 79 21.57 9.21 -4.15
CA ILE A 79 22.52 8.44 -4.97
C ILE A 79 21.75 7.63 -6.02
N HIS A 80 21.98 7.94 -7.30
CA HIS A 80 21.23 7.40 -8.45
C HIS A 80 21.26 5.87 -8.59
N ILE A 81 22.29 5.19 -8.07
CA ILE A 81 22.35 3.71 -8.03
C ILE A 81 22.52 3.26 -6.58
N LEU A 82 21.66 3.79 -5.71
CA LEU A 82 21.70 3.64 -4.26
C LEU A 82 22.04 2.22 -3.77
N ALA A 83 21.47 1.18 -4.37
CA ALA A 83 21.77 -0.20 -3.98
C ALA A 83 23.17 -0.68 -4.40
N TYR A 84 23.62 -0.31 -5.62
CA TYR A 84 24.94 -0.68 -6.12
C TYR A 84 26.06 0.08 -5.41
N ASP A 85 25.85 1.37 -5.18
CA ASP A 85 26.87 2.27 -4.62
C ASP A 85 27.05 2.08 -3.11
N GLU A 86 26.03 1.58 -2.41
CA GLU A 86 26.04 1.42 -0.94
C GLU A 86 26.25 -0.03 -0.47
N ASP A 87 26.56 -0.96 -1.37
CA ASP A 87 26.59 -2.41 -1.10
C ASP A 87 25.29 -2.89 -0.44
N ALA A 88 24.16 -2.40 -0.95
CA ALA A 88 22.83 -2.61 -0.42
C ALA A 88 22.05 -3.62 -1.25
N THR A 89 21.05 -4.23 -0.62
CA THR A 89 20.11 -5.11 -1.33
C THR A 89 18.89 -4.33 -1.78
N LEU A 90 18.59 -4.33 -3.09
CA LEU A 90 17.33 -3.82 -3.63
C LEU A 90 16.17 -4.71 -3.16
N VAL A 91 15.13 -4.10 -2.62
CA VAL A 91 13.88 -4.76 -2.25
C VAL A 91 12.78 -4.26 -3.17
N THR A 92 12.18 -5.15 -3.95
CA THR A 92 11.18 -4.77 -4.98
C THR A 92 10.12 -5.85 -5.16
N ALA A 93 8.91 -5.44 -5.52
CA ALA A 93 7.82 -6.29 -5.99
C ALA A 93 7.57 -6.12 -7.50
N ASP A 94 8.28 -5.19 -8.15
CA ASP A 94 8.23 -4.96 -9.59
C ASP A 94 9.17 -5.93 -10.33
N LYS A 95 8.58 -6.74 -11.22
CA LYS A 95 9.29 -7.70 -12.08
C LYS A 95 10.28 -7.02 -13.02
N ILE A 96 10.00 -5.80 -13.48
CA ILE A 96 10.89 -5.02 -14.34
C ILE A 96 12.11 -4.56 -13.55
N GLN A 97 11.91 -3.99 -12.35
CA GLN A 97 13.02 -3.60 -11.48
C GLN A 97 13.89 -4.79 -11.07
N ALA A 98 13.27 -5.94 -10.75
CA ALA A 98 13.99 -7.18 -10.48
C ALA A 98 14.94 -7.57 -11.62
N ARG A 99 14.45 -7.55 -12.88
CA ARG A 99 15.27 -7.85 -14.07
C ARG A 99 16.40 -6.84 -14.29
N VAL A 100 16.14 -5.56 -14.02
CA VAL A 100 17.17 -4.51 -14.11
C VAL A 100 18.27 -4.74 -13.08
N ALA A 101 17.91 -5.10 -11.84
CA ALA A 101 18.86 -5.40 -10.77
C ALA A 101 19.72 -6.63 -11.10
N GLU A 102 19.10 -7.71 -11.58
CA GLU A 102 19.81 -8.92 -12.04
C GLU A 102 20.84 -8.60 -13.14
N THR A 103 20.44 -7.79 -14.13
CA THR A 103 21.32 -7.38 -15.23
C THR A 103 22.50 -6.53 -14.75
N LYS A 104 22.27 -5.68 -13.73
CA LYS A 104 23.29 -4.81 -13.14
C LYS A 104 24.15 -5.51 -12.07
N GLY A 105 23.84 -6.76 -11.70
CA GLY A 105 24.53 -7.47 -10.63
C GLY A 105 24.26 -6.89 -9.24
N ILE A 106 23.13 -6.21 -9.04
CA ILE A 106 22.74 -5.63 -7.75
C ILE A 106 22.11 -6.74 -6.89
N PRO A 107 22.50 -6.91 -5.61
CA PRO A 107 21.84 -7.85 -4.72
C PRO A 107 20.33 -7.58 -4.62
N LEU A 108 19.51 -8.61 -4.74
CA LEU A 108 18.06 -8.48 -4.92
C LEU A 108 17.27 -9.34 -3.92
N LEU A 109 16.27 -8.71 -3.30
CA LEU A 109 15.15 -9.34 -2.61
C LEU A 109 13.86 -9.03 -3.39
N PHE A 110 13.46 -9.98 -4.22
CA PHE A 110 12.22 -9.86 -4.99
C PHE A 110 11.06 -10.53 -4.24
N TYR A 111 10.07 -9.73 -3.85
CA TYR A 111 8.84 -10.24 -3.23
C TYR A 111 7.76 -10.34 -4.30
N LYS A 112 7.35 -11.57 -4.59
CA LYS A 112 6.09 -11.77 -5.32
C LYS A 112 4.96 -11.38 -4.39
N ILE A 113 4.15 -10.41 -4.80
CA ILE A 113 2.85 -10.18 -4.19
C ILE A 113 2.05 -11.45 -4.49
N ALA A 114 1.92 -12.32 -3.48
CA ALA A 114 1.08 -13.48 -3.62
C ALA A 114 -0.35 -12.96 -3.76
N GLN A 115 -1.05 -13.34 -4.84
CA GLN A 115 -2.50 -13.19 -4.94
C GLN A 115 -3.18 -14.10 -3.92
N GLN A 116 -2.95 -13.85 -2.64
CA GLN A 116 -3.89 -14.31 -1.64
C GLN A 116 -5.00 -13.27 -1.67
N ARG A 117 -6.18 -13.67 -2.17
CA ARG A 117 -7.38 -12.87 -1.98
C ARG A 117 -7.49 -12.54 -0.50
N ARG A 118 -7.21 -11.30 -0.14
CA ARG A 118 -7.47 -10.80 1.19
C ARG A 118 -8.99 -10.60 1.25
N THR A 119 -9.62 -11.05 2.33
CA THR A 119 -11.00 -10.66 2.59
C THR A 119 -10.99 -9.18 2.94
N LEU A 120 -11.53 -8.34 2.07
CA LEU A 120 -11.56 -6.88 2.30
C LEU A 120 -12.54 -6.58 3.43
N LYS A 121 -12.26 -5.57 4.25
CA LYS A 121 -13.23 -5.10 5.26
C LYS A 121 -14.55 -4.68 4.62
N LEU A 122 -14.50 -4.16 3.40
CA LEU A 122 -15.67 -3.79 2.61
C LEU A 122 -16.65 -4.96 2.44
N GLU A 123 -16.16 -6.19 2.28
CA GLU A 123 -16.99 -7.38 2.07
C GLU A 123 -17.95 -7.65 3.23
N SER A 124 -17.60 -7.23 4.46
CA SER A 124 -18.46 -7.37 5.64
C SER A 124 -19.78 -6.59 5.55
N TYR A 125 -19.88 -5.61 4.64
CA TYR A 125 -21.10 -4.85 4.38
C TYR A 125 -21.99 -5.45 3.29
N PHE A 126 -21.53 -6.50 2.61
CA PHE A 126 -22.25 -7.15 1.52
C PHE A 126 -22.83 -8.50 1.96
N ASP A 127 -24.11 -8.71 1.63
CA ASP A 127 -24.78 -10.01 1.70
C ASP A 127 -25.37 -10.35 0.33
N ASP A 128 -26.04 -11.50 0.22
CA ASP A 128 -26.64 -12.00 -1.03
C ASP A 128 -27.67 -11.03 -1.66
N THR A 129 -28.14 -10.04 -0.91
CA THR A 129 -29.12 -9.04 -1.35
C THR A 129 -28.54 -7.62 -1.46
N THR A 130 -27.30 -7.37 -1.02
CA THR A 130 -26.67 -6.05 -1.08
C THR A 130 -26.18 -5.72 -2.48
N MET A 131 -26.66 -4.60 -3.02
CA MET A 131 -26.25 -4.07 -4.32
C MET A 131 -25.08 -3.09 -4.21
N SER A 132 -25.05 -2.26 -3.15
CA SER A 132 -24.00 -1.27 -2.93
C SER A 132 -23.87 -0.92 -1.46
N ALA A 133 -22.64 -0.64 -1.02
CA ALA A 133 -22.35 -0.06 0.29
C ALA A 133 -22.03 1.43 0.13
N HIS A 134 -22.47 2.24 1.10
CA HIS A 134 -22.24 3.68 1.17
C HIS A 134 -21.57 3.99 2.51
N LEU A 135 -20.29 4.35 2.43
CA LEU A 135 -19.43 4.59 3.59
C LEU A 135 -19.02 6.06 3.58
N ARG A 136 -19.17 6.74 4.73
CA ARG A 136 -18.84 8.16 4.87
C ARG A 136 -18.35 8.45 6.29
N GLU A 137 -17.29 9.26 6.40
CA GLU A 137 -16.76 9.74 7.68
C GLU A 137 -17.87 10.41 8.52
N LYS A 138 -17.87 10.16 9.84
CA LYS A 138 -18.85 10.66 10.82
C LYS A 138 -20.29 10.26 10.50
N ASN A 139 -20.48 9.12 9.83
CA ASN A 139 -21.78 8.57 9.51
C ASN A 139 -21.79 7.05 9.72
N TRP A 140 -22.99 6.47 9.86
CA TRP A 140 -23.13 5.02 9.83
C TRP A 140 -22.92 4.49 8.41
N ALA A 141 -22.47 3.24 8.30
CA ALA A 141 -22.43 2.52 7.03
C ALA A 141 -23.86 2.15 6.62
N PHE A 142 -24.19 2.35 5.35
CA PHE A 142 -25.47 1.96 4.78
C PHE A 142 -25.30 1.00 3.61
N ALA A 143 -26.18 0.01 3.50
CA ALA A 143 -26.25 -0.90 2.37
C ALA A 143 -27.58 -0.72 1.64
N LYS A 144 -27.51 -0.66 0.31
CA LYS A 144 -28.67 -0.71 -0.57
C LYS A 144 -28.99 -2.17 -0.85
N ARG A 145 -30.08 -2.69 -0.29
CA ARG A 145 -30.46 -4.11 -0.38
C ARG A 145 -31.70 -4.34 -1.23
N GLY A 146 -31.73 -5.42 -2.00
CA GLY A 146 -32.85 -5.81 -2.85
C GLY A 146 -32.48 -5.85 -4.32
N ARG A 147 -33.31 -5.24 -5.17
CA ARG A 147 -33.17 -5.30 -6.64
C ARG A 147 -33.42 -3.94 -7.29
N PRO A 148 -32.98 -3.73 -8.54
CA PRO A 148 -33.35 -2.54 -9.29
C PRO A 148 -34.87 -2.30 -9.26
N GLY A 149 -35.28 -1.10 -8.84
CA GLY A 149 -36.69 -0.70 -8.70
C GLY A 149 -37.38 -1.09 -7.38
N ALA A 150 -36.80 -1.99 -6.57
CA ALA A 150 -37.34 -2.36 -5.26
C ALA A 150 -36.20 -2.68 -4.29
N TRP A 151 -35.82 -1.67 -3.50
CA TRP A 151 -34.69 -1.76 -2.56
C TRP A 151 -34.97 -1.01 -1.25
N THR A 152 -34.25 -1.40 -0.19
CA THR A 152 -34.19 -0.73 1.11
C THR A 152 -32.80 -0.13 1.33
N PHE A 153 -32.71 0.89 2.21
CA PHE A 153 -31.46 1.52 2.59
C PHE A 153 -31.23 1.29 4.07
N ASP A 154 -30.48 0.24 4.37
CA ASP A 154 -30.39 -0.29 5.72
C ASP A 154 -29.05 0.11 6.34
N GLN A 155 -29.09 0.52 7.59
CA GLN A 155 -27.89 0.73 8.38
C GLN A 155 -27.22 -0.63 8.63
N VAL A 156 -25.92 -0.73 8.34
CA VAL A 156 -25.12 -1.97 8.49
C VAL A 156 -23.97 -1.86 9.49
N SER A 157 -23.62 -0.65 9.96
CA SER A 157 -22.68 -0.48 11.08
C SER A 157 -23.39 -0.23 12.41
N LYS A 158 -22.79 -0.70 13.51
CA LYS A 158 -23.23 -0.39 14.88
C LYS A 158 -22.73 0.99 15.34
N GLU A 159 -21.57 1.40 14.85
CA GLU A 159 -20.88 2.64 15.22
C GLU A 159 -20.74 3.57 14.01
N LEU A 160 -20.47 4.85 14.28
CA LEU A 160 -20.13 5.83 13.26
C LEU A 160 -18.73 5.55 12.72
N LEU A 161 -18.57 5.59 11.40
CA LEU A 161 -17.28 5.43 10.75
C LEU A 161 -16.40 6.64 11.04
N SER A 162 -15.22 6.38 11.61
CA SER A 162 -14.18 7.39 11.80
C SER A 162 -13.46 7.68 10.47
N ARG A 163 -12.58 8.68 10.49
CA ARG A 163 -11.71 8.97 9.34
C ARG A 163 -10.76 7.81 9.06
N ASP A 164 -10.23 7.20 10.12
CA ASP A 164 -9.28 6.10 10.02
C ASP A 164 -9.94 4.86 9.41
N ASP A 165 -11.20 4.56 9.77
CA ASP A 165 -11.96 3.44 9.17
C ASP A 165 -12.13 3.62 7.66
N ILE A 166 -12.50 4.82 7.21
CA ILE A 166 -12.68 5.13 5.79
C ILE A 166 -11.35 5.06 5.05
N GLN A 167 -10.28 5.59 5.66
CA GLN A 167 -8.96 5.58 5.05
C GLN A 167 -8.42 4.16 4.91
N GLU A 168 -8.59 3.32 5.92
CA GLU A 168 -8.17 1.91 5.89
C GLU A 168 -8.92 1.12 4.80
N ILE A 169 -10.24 1.26 4.72
CA ILE A 169 -11.04 0.60 3.67
C ILE A 169 -10.62 1.10 2.28
N SER A 170 -10.36 2.40 2.13
CA SER A 170 -9.91 2.98 0.85
C SER A 170 -8.53 2.43 0.45
N THR A 171 -7.60 2.35 1.39
CA THR A 171 -6.26 1.79 1.16
C THR A 171 -6.35 0.33 0.72
N GLU A 172 -7.15 -0.49 1.42
CA GLU A 172 -7.36 -1.90 1.06
C GLU A 172 -7.89 -2.07 -0.37
N ILE A 173 -8.85 -1.24 -0.80
CA ILE A 173 -9.43 -1.30 -2.15
C ILE A 173 -8.36 -0.99 -3.23
N ILE A 174 -7.52 0.02 -3.00
CA ILE A 174 -6.51 0.46 -3.97
C ILE A 174 -5.35 -0.54 -4.06
N GLU A 175 -4.90 -1.06 -2.92
CA GLU A 175 -3.88 -2.12 -2.85
C GLU A 175 -4.36 -3.38 -3.59
N GLU A 176 -5.60 -3.83 -3.31
CA GLU A 176 -6.15 -5.03 -3.92
C GLU A 176 -6.32 -4.87 -5.43
N ALA A 177 -6.75 -3.70 -5.90
CA ALA A 177 -6.86 -3.43 -7.34
C ALA A 177 -5.51 -3.31 -8.06
N SER A 178 -4.45 -2.95 -7.36
CA SER A 178 -3.09 -2.93 -7.92
C SER A 178 -2.48 -4.35 -8.00
N THR A 179 -3.00 -5.27 -7.19
CA THR A 179 -2.49 -6.64 -7.06
C THR A 179 -3.23 -7.66 -7.93
N ARG A 180 -4.54 -7.47 -8.14
CA ARG A 180 -5.39 -8.41 -8.89
C ARG A 180 -5.18 -8.30 -10.40
N ASP A 181 -5.17 -9.44 -11.08
CA ASP A 181 -5.11 -9.46 -12.55
C ASP A 181 -6.39 -8.91 -13.21
N ASP A 182 -7.52 -8.96 -12.50
CA ASP A 182 -8.83 -8.45 -12.93
C ASP A 182 -9.20 -7.09 -12.31
N GLY A 183 -8.30 -6.50 -11.51
CA GLY A 183 -8.50 -5.19 -10.89
C GLY A 183 -7.64 -4.11 -11.55
N PHE A 184 -8.15 -2.88 -11.64
CA PHE A 184 -7.35 -1.73 -12.07
C PHE A 184 -7.97 -0.39 -11.65
N ILE A 185 -7.13 0.64 -11.55
CA ILE A 185 -7.58 2.01 -11.36
C ILE A 185 -8.07 2.55 -12.71
N GLU A 186 -9.37 2.78 -12.85
CA GLU A 186 -9.99 3.26 -14.09
C GLU A 186 -9.77 4.78 -14.27
N ILE A 187 -10.01 5.55 -13.20
CA ILE A 187 -9.88 7.01 -13.21
C ILE A 187 -9.29 7.46 -11.88
N GLU A 188 -8.26 8.29 -11.95
CA GLU A 188 -7.71 9.00 -10.80
C GLU A 188 -7.66 10.50 -11.08
N ARG A 189 -8.32 11.28 -10.22
CA ARG A 189 -8.40 12.75 -10.30
C ARG A 189 -8.50 13.34 -8.89
N PRO A 190 -8.25 14.65 -8.72
CA PRO A 190 -8.26 15.25 -7.39
C PRO A 190 -9.57 15.00 -6.63
N GLY A 191 -9.45 14.35 -5.48
CA GLY A 191 -10.58 14.00 -4.60
C GLY A 191 -11.47 12.85 -5.09
N SER A 192 -11.09 12.11 -6.14
CA SER A 192 -11.89 11.00 -6.67
C SER A 192 -11.04 9.95 -7.37
N THR A 193 -11.08 8.73 -6.85
CA THR A 193 -10.50 7.54 -7.48
C THR A 193 -11.60 6.54 -7.79
N ILE A 194 -11.60 6.00 -9.01
CA ILE A 194 -12.53 4.96 -9.46
C ILE A 194 -11.70 3.71 -9.75
N VAL A 195 -12.11 2.61 -9.16
CA VAL A 195 -11.41 1.32 -9.18
C VAL A 195 -12.39 0.26 -9.65
N GLN A 196 -11.94 -0.63 -10.54
CA GLN A 196 -12.66 -1.81 -11.02
C GLN A 196 -11.98 -3.07 -10.54
#